data_AF-A0A9W8QJC9-F1
#
_entry.id   AF-A0A9W8QJC9-F1
#
_cell.length_a   1.000
_cell.length_b   1.000
_cell.length_c   1.000
_cell.angle_alpha   90.00
_cell.angle_beta   90.00
_cell.angle_gamma   90.00
#
_symmetry.space_group_name_H-M   'P 1'
#
loop_
_entity.id
_entity.type
_entity.pdbx_description
1 polymer ?
#
loop_
_entity_poly.entity_id
_entity_poly.type
_entity_poly.pdbx_seq_one_letter_code
_entity_poly.pdbx_strand_id
1 'polypeptide(L)'
;MAGSNIFLAALAALAVAVFTGHINVGSIYRTIRITGVLRTDVCTISTDGLQAVQIPDTPHCEDLHHHLASDLLFAACEGSLEARHSWFPPLTIFDDASKAAQAPGTITVIDPKNRKAKPLRLEGFSGPFVTHGIDIIDDPKTEPGKAIFIFAVNHRPNEAQDQLAPKADSVIELFHHTIGADTARHIRTIKHDLIQMPNDILALTPTSFLVTNDHFYREGLMRVIEDVYSGATWSNTIYVEFEIDKTEKDETAQVGANVALTGLHNNNGLGRGRTPEEVVLVSAASGEVYFAKLKRTAGQATLEITDQFQADSTLDNPSYFVDPYANRTFDASGFVLAGLSKGVNLAHNSKLVDARDGVMVWHLQDRSQDKTEGSKEELMNRQTEYGVLRTKFEQ
;
A
#
# COMPACT_ATOMS: atom_id res chain seq x y z
N MET A 1 -52.34 -12.78 -12.71
CA MET A 1 -50.91 -12.43 -12.74
C MET A 1 -50.63 -11.11 -12.01
N ALA A 2 -50.93 -11.03 -10.71
CA ALA A 2 -50.70 -9.83 -9.90
C ALA A 2 -49.89 -10.09 -8.60
N GLY A 3 -49.72 -11.37 -8.22
CA GLY A 3 -49.02 -11.75 -6.98
C GLY A 3 -47.50 -11.71 -7.06
N SER A 4 -46.88 -11.91 -8.23
CA SER A 4 -45.42 -11.97 -8.36
C SER A 4 -44.73 -10.62 -8.11
N ASN A 5 -45.35 -9.50 -8.50
CA ASN A 5 -44.77 -8.16 -8.33
C ASN A 5 -44.76 -7.67 -6.88
N ILE A 6 -45.70 -8.14 -6.04
CA ILE A 6 -45.79 -7.75 -4.63
C ILE A 6 -44.67 -8.42 -3.82
N PHE A 7 -44.36 -9.69 -4.11
CA PHE A 7 -43.25 -10.41 -3.47
C PHE A 7 -41.89 -9.81 -3.86
N LEU A 8 -41.70 -9.42 -5.13
CA LEU A 8 -40.48 -8.73 -5.57
C LEU A 8 -40.33 -7.34 -4.94
N ALA A 9 -41.41 -6.57 -4.81
CA ALA A 9 -41.38 -5.26 -4.16
C ALA A 9 -41.10 -5.39 -2.64
N ALA A 10 -41.65 -6.39 -1.97
CA ALA A 10 -41.39 -6.65 -0.56
C ALA A 10 -39.96 -7.15 -0.30
N LEU A 11 -39.41 -8.00 -1.19
CA LEU A 11 -38.01 -8.42 -1.15
C LEU A 11 -37.06 -7.26 -1.43
N ALA A 12 -37.38 -6.39 -2.40
CA ALA A 12 -36.60 -5.19 -2.68
C ALA A 12 -36.67 -4.19 -1.52
N ALA A 13 -37.85 -3.98 -0.91
CA ALA A 13 -37.99 -3.11 0.25
C ALA A 13 -37.28 -3.67 1.50
N LEU A 14 -37.29 -4.99 1.70
CA LEU A 14 -36.54 -5.65 2.76
C LEU A 14 -35.03 -5.59 2.50
N ALA A 15 -34.58 -5.80 1.26
CA ALA A 15 -33.19 -5.65 0.88
C ALA A 15 -32.73 -4.19 1.08
N VAL A 16 -33.53 -3.21 0.67
CA VAL A 16 -33.26 -1.78 0.91
C VAL A 16 -33.27 -1.48 2.41
N ALA A 17 -34.20 -2.00 3.20
CA ALA A 17 -34.27 -1.77 4.66
C ALA A 17 -33.12 -2.45 5.42
N VAL A 18 -32.67 -3.62 4.97
CA VAL A 18 -31.49 -4.31 5.50
C VAL A 18 -30.21 -3.56 5.09
N PHE A 19 -30.15 -3.07 3.85
CA PHE A 19 -29.03 -2.28 3.34
C PHE A 19 -28.94 -0.91 4.00
N THR A 20 -30.05 -0.19 4.18
CA THR A 20 -30.11 1.07 4.93
C THR A 20 -29.99 0.86 6.44
N GLY A 21 -30.38 -0.30 6.96
CA GLY A 21 -30.14 -0.70 8.35
C GLY A 21 -28.66 -1.01 8.64
N HIS A 22 -27.92 -1.54 7.65
CA HIS A 22 -26.47 -1.74 7.74
C HIS A 22 -25.69 -0.44 7.54
N ILE A 23 -26.16 0.44 6.65
CA ILE A 23 -25.60 1.78 6.47
C ILE A 23 -26.21 2.72 7.52
N ASN A 24 -25.76 2.62 8.76
CA ASN A 24 -26.14 3.60 9.78
C ASN A 24 -25.48 4.96 9.45
N VAL A 25 -26.14 6.05 9.80
CA VAL A 25 -25.67 7.45 9.69
C VAL A 25 -24.21 7.61 10.17
N GLY A 26 -23.81 6.86 11.19
CA GLY A 26 -22.42 6.85 11.68
C GLY A 26 -21.39 6.38 10.65
N SER A 27 -21.71 5.33 9.86
CA SER A 27 -20.83 4.82 8.79
C SER A 27 -20.72 5.85 7.66
N ILE A 28 -21.84 6.49 7.26
CA ILE A 28 -21.82 7.56 6.25
C ILE A 28 -20.97 8.74 6.73
N TYR A 29 -21.19 9.20 7.96
CA TYR A 29 -20.42 10.31 8.53
C TYR A 29 -18.92 10.00 8.57
N ARG A 30 -18.57 8.75 8.94
CA ARG A 30 -17.19 8.27 8.94
C ARG A 30 -16.58 8.30 7.54
N THR A 31 -17.26 7.76 6.53
CA THR A 31 -16.80 7.82 5.12
C THR A 31 -16.59 9.27 4.66
N ILE A 32 -17.52 10.18 4.96
CA ILE A 32 -17.40 11.61 4.64
C ILE A 32 -16.15 12.24 5.29
N ARG A 33 -15.83 11.85 6.53
CA ARG A 33 -14.66 12.34 7.27
C ARG A 33 -13.34 11.83 6.68
N ILE A 34 -13.25 10.52 6.47
CA ILE A 34 -12.07 9.83 5.91
C ILE A 34 -11.73 10.35 4.52
N THR A 35 -12.74 10.44 3.63
CA THR A 35 -12.57 10.93 2.26
C THR A 35 -12.33 12.44 2.19
N GLY A 36 -12.46 13.16 3.31
CA GLY A 36 -12.13 14.58 3.41
C GLY A 36 -13.09 15.51 2.66
N VAL A 37 -14.33 15.09 2.44
CA VAL A 37 -15.34 15.87 1.70
C VAL A 37 -15.52 17.27 2.29
N LEU A 38 -15.55 17.37 3.62
CA LEU A 38 -15.73 18.63 4.35
C LEU A 38 -14.42 19.27 4.78
N ARG A 39 -13.26 18.66 4.45
CA ARG A 39 -11.95 19.16 4.88
C ARG A 39 -11.53 20.35 4.03
N THR A 40 -11.04 21.38 4.71
CA THR A 40 -10.47 22.55 4.05
C THR A 40 -9.02 22.32 3.64
N ASP A 41 -8.65 23.09 2.63
CA ASP A 41 -7.43 22.97 1.88
C ASP A 41 -6.30 23.77 2.57
N VAL A 42 -5.78 23.27 3.70
CA VAL A 42 -4.76 23.97 4.51
C VAL A 42 -3.41 23.24 4.44
N CYS A 43 -2.30 23.98 4.38
CA CYS A 43 -0.96 23.43 4.53
C CYS A 43 -0.44 23.80 5.93
N THR A 44 -0.17 22.81 6.78
CA THR A 44 0.25 23.05 8.17
C THR A 44 1.75 22.86 8.41
N ILE A 45 2.53 22.50 7.37
CA ILE A 45 3.99 22.30 7.44
C ILE A 45 4.69 23.44 8.18
N SER A 46 4.50 24.67 7.71
CA SER A 46 5.20 25.83 8.27
C SER A 46 4.68 26.20 9.66
N THR A 47 3.40 25.98 9.94
CA THR A 47 2.84 26.24 11.28
C THR A 47 3.32 25.22 12.30
N ASP A 48 3.62 24.01 11.85
CA ASP A 48 4.12 22.91 12.67
C ASP A 48 5.66 22.94 12.80
N GLY A 49 6.33 23.96 12.23
CA GLY A 49 7.78 24.11 12.25
C GLY A 49 8.52 23.10 11.36
N LEU A 50 7.82 22.45 10.44
CA LEU A 50 8.36 21.46 9.52
C LEU A 50 8.84 22.11 8.21
N GLN A 51 9.62 21.36 7.44
CA GLN A 51 10.02 21.70 6.08
C GLN A 51 9.71 20.53 5.16
N ALA A 52 8.91 20.75 4.11
CA ALA A 52 8.82 19.81 3.00
C ALA A 52 10.05 19.92 2.10
N VAL A 53 10.55 18.77 1.69
CA VAL A 53 11.64 18.67 0.73
C VAL A 53 11.19 17.81 -0.43
N GLN A 54 11.30 18.37 -1.64
CA GLN A 54 11.16 17.61 -2.87
C GLN A 54 12.51 16.97 -3.20
N ILE A 55 12.48 15.68 -3.48
CA ILE A 55 13.63 14.95 -4.04
C ILE A 55 13.37 14.89 -5.55
N PRO A 56 14.26 15.46 -6.39
CA PRO A 56 14.12 15.35 -7.84
C PRO A 56 14.22 13.90 -8.32
N ASP A 57 13.77 13.63 -9.54
CA ASP A 57 13.88 12.32 -10.21
C ASP A 57 13.15 11.16 -9.48
N THR A 58 12.06 11.48 -8.78
CA THR A 58 11.18 10.50 -8.09
C THR A 58 9.73 10.58 -8.61
N PRO A 59 9.47 10.34 -9.92
CA PRO A 59 8.13 10.45 -10.48
C PRO A 59 7.20 9.36 -9.93
N HIS A 60 6.08 9.77 -9.32
CA HIS A 60 5.03 8.90 -8.77
C HIS A 60 5.54 7.66 -8.02
N CYS A 61 6.58 7.82 -7.20
CA CYS A 61 7.01 6.75 -6.31
C CYS A 61 5.90 6.54 -5.29
N GLU A 62 5.13 5.47 -5.50
CA GLU A 62 3.91 5.22 -4.74
C GLU A 62 4.26 4.66 -3.35
N ASP A 63 5.30 3.83 -3.29
CA ASP A 63 5.81 3.24 -2.05
C ASP A 63 7.33 3.37 -1.88
N LEU A 64 7.79 3.36 -0.63
CA LEU A 64 9.20 3.44 -0.25
C LEU A 64 9.51 2.76 1.10
N HIS A 65 10.70 2.18 1.21
CA HIS A 65 11.19 1.51 2.41
C HIS A 65 12.59 1.98 2.81
N HIS A 66 12.80 2.22 4.12
CA HIS A 66 14.12 2.54 4.68
C HIS A 66 14.89 1.26 5.03
N HIS A 67 16.03 1.09 4.37
CA HIS A 67 16.96 0.02 4.68
C HIS A 67 17.94 0.45 5.78
N LEU A 68 17.64 0.08 7.04
CA LEU A 68 18.43 0.50 8.20
C LEU A 68 19.93 0.19 8.07
N ALA A 69 20.29 -0.99 7.55
CA ALA A 69 21.68 -1.43 7.49
C ALA A 69 22.55 -0.61 6.53
N SER A 70 21.99 -0.13 5.42
CA SER A 70 22.70 0.75 4.47
C SER A 70 22.39 2.23 4.67
N ASP A 71 21.36 2.56 5.45
CA ASP A 71 20.82 3.91 5.63
C ASP A 71 20.39 4.57 4.31
N LEU A 72 19.75 3.78 3.44
CA LEU A 72 19.24 4.21 2.14
C LEU A 72 17.73 3.93 2.07
N LEU A 73 17.01 4.73 1.31
CA LEU A 73 15.62 4.46 0.96
C LEU A 73 15.58 3.78 -0.42
N PHE A 74 14.66 2.84 -0.59
CA PHE A 74 14.32 2.22 -1.86
C PHE A 74 12.88 2.57 -2.17
N ALA A 75 12.61 3.08 -3.37
CA ALA A 75 11.29 3.57 -3.77
C ALA A 75 10.88 3.01 -5.13
N ALA A 76 9.58 2.75 -5.29
CA ALA A 76 9.00 2.15 -6.49
C ALA A 76 8.43 3.22 -7.42
N CYS A 77 9.24 3.72 -8.35
CA CYS A 77 8.92 4.91 -9.13
C CYS A 77 8.51 4.57 -10.57
N GLU A 78 7.62 5.38 -11.14
CA GLU A 78 7.19 5.24 -12.53
C GLU A 78 8.26 5.74 -13.51
N GLY A 79 8.13 5.37 -14.79
CA GLY A 79 9.12 5.75 -15.80
C GLY A 79 8.99 7.20 -16.27
N SER A 80 7.82 7.80 -16.05
CA SER A 80 7.50 9.19 -16.39
C SER A 80 6.28 9.66 -15.60
N LEU A 81 6.01 10.96 -15.62
CA LEU A 81 4.77 11.49 -15.05
C LEU A 81 3.55 10.96 -15.80
N GLU A 82 3.63 10.93 -17.13
CA GLU A 82 2.48 10.63 -17.99
C GLU A 82 2.09 9.14 -17.96
N ALA A 83 3.05 8.24 -17.69
CA ALA A 83 2.80 6.80 -17.68
C ALA A 83 1.74 6.40 -16.65
N ARG A 84 1.83 6.90 -15.40
CA ARG A 84 0.87 6.63 -14.32
C ARG A 84 -0.56 7.02 -14.69
N HIS A 85 -0.70 8.13 -15.40
CA HIS A 85 -2.00 8.66 -15.82
C HIS A 85 -2.56 8.00 -17.10
N SER A 86 -1.76 7.17 -17.78
CA SER A 86 -2.16 6.46 -19.00
C SER A 86 -2.48 4.98 -18.76
N TRP A 87 -1.77 4.35 -17.82
CA TRP A 87 -1.98 2.96 -17.45
C TRP A 87 -1.65 2.75 -15.97
N PHE A 88 -2.69 2.60 -15.14
CA PHE A 88 -2.55 2.23 -13.75
C PHE A 88 -3.82 1.50 -13.25
N PRO A 89 -3.84 0.17 -13.36
CA PRO A 89 -4.99 -0.66 -12.99
C PRO A 89 -5.55 -0.46 -11.58
N PRO A 90 -4.74 -0.19 -10.52
CA PRO A 90 -5.27 0.06 -9.17
C PRO A 90 -6.24 1.23 -9.08
N LEU A 91 -6.12 2.22 -9.97
CA LEU A 91 -7.06 3.35 -10.09
C LEU A 91 -7.98 3.24 -11.31
N THR A 92 -8.11 2.05 -11.89
CA THR A 92 -8.93 1.75 -13.09
C THR A 92 -8.56 2.59 -14.32
N ILE A 93 -7.28 2.95 -14.44
CA ILE A 93 -6.75 3.71 -15.58
C ILE A 93 -6.23 2.71 -16.63
N PHE A 94 -6.86 2.70 -17.79
CA PHE A 94 -6.58 1.74 -18.88
C PHE A 94 -6.51 2.42 -20.26
N ASP A 95 -6.12 3.70 -20.29
CA ASP A 95 -6.24 4.54 -21.48
C ASP A 95 -5.23 4.17 -22.59
N ASP A 96 -3.97 3.92 -22.23
CA ASP A 96 -2.93 3.49 -23.18
C ASP A 96 -1.92 2.53 -22.53
N ALA A 97 -2.15 1.23 -22.72
CA ALA A 97 -1.27 0.16 -22.27
C ALA A 97 0.16 0.24 -22.82
N SER A 98 0.37 0.89 -23.97
CA SER A 98 1.71 0.97 -24.57
C SER A 98 2.68 1.81 -23.74
N LYS A 99 2.16 2.71 -22.89
CA LYS A 99 2.97 3.55 -21.99
C LYS A 99 3.72 2.75 -20.94
N ALA A 100 3.13 1.65 -20.46
CA ALA A 100 3.79 0.74 -19.55
C ALA A 100 5.11 0.19 -20.11
N ALA A 101 5.19 -0.02 -21.43
CA ALA A 101 6.39 -0.51 -22.11
C ALA A 101 7.32 0.61 -22.64
N GLN A 102 6.78 1.77 -23.01
CA GLN A 102 7.55 2.91 -23.53
C GLN A 102 8.32 3.65 -22.43
N ALA A 103 7.75 3.72 -21.24
CA ALA A 103 8.33 4.40 -20.08
C ALA A 103 8.15 3.50 -18.84
N PRO A 104 8.82 2.34 -18.79
CA PRO A 104 8.75 1.47 -17.62
C PRO A 104 9.33 2.17 -16.41
N GLY A 105 8.72 1.94 -15.26
CA GLY A 105 9.23 2.34 -13.96
C GLY A 105 10.53 1.63 -13.59
N THR A 106 10.99 1.92 -12.38
CA THR A 106 12.19 1.32 -11.80
C THR A 106 12.20 1.45 -10.29
N ILE A 107 13.12 0.71 -9.67
CA ILE A 107 13.47 0.93 -8.27
C ILE A 107 14.48 2.07 -8.20
N THR A 108 14.18 3.08 -7.38
CA THR A 108 15.03 4.24 -7.16
C THR A 108 15.64 4.18 -5.77
N VAL A 109 16.96 4.30 -5.70
CA VAL A 109 17.69 4.41 -4.43
C VAL A 109 17.80 5.88 -4.07
N ILE A 110 17.42 6.25 -2.86
CA ILE A 110 17.49 7.62 -2.36
C ILE A 110 18.40 7.65 -1.13
N ASP A 111 19.42 8.50 -1.18
CA ASP A 111 20.25 8.80 -0.02
C ASP A 111 19.59 9.92 0.81
N PRO A 112 19.07 9.63 2.02
CA PRO A 112 18.35 10.62 2.81
C PRO A 112 19.24 11.77 3.31
N LYS A 113 20.57 11.59 3.37
CA LYS A 113 21.50 12.62 3.88
C LYS A 113 21.74 13.73 2.87
N ASN A 114 21.97 13.36 1.61
CA ASN A 114 22.23 14.31 0.53
C ASN A 114 21.03 14.52 -0.41
N ARG A 115 19.95 13.74 -0.21
CA ARG A 115 18.66 13.85 -0.91
C ARG A 115 18.81 13.63 -2.42
N LYS A 116 19.70 12.71 -2.80
CA LYS A 116 19.90 12.32 -4.19
C LYS A 116 19.16 11.01 -4.46
N ALA A 117 18.34 11.04 -5.49
CA ALA A 117 17.72 9.87 -6.08
C ALA A 117 18.62 9.29 -7.19
N LYS A 118 18.63 7.97 -7.31
CA LYS A 118 19.33 7.25 -8.36
C LYS A 118 18.48 6.08 -8.83
N PRO A 119 17.90 6.13 -10.03
CA PRO A 119 17.20 4.99 -10.61
C PRO A 119 18.18 3.85 -10.86
N LEU A 120 17.78 2.62 -10.53
CA LEU A 120 18.55 1.42 -10.82
C LEU A 120 18.32 0.96 -12.25
N ARG A 121 19.37 0.43 -12.88
CA ARG A 121 19.23 -0.30 -14.14
C ARG A 121 18.81 -1.74 -13.84
N LEU A 122 17.67 -2.17 -14.38
CA LEU A 122 17.17 -3.53 -14.17
C LEU A 122 17.88 -4.51 -15.11
N GLU A 123 18.70 -5.40 -14.55
CA GLU A 123 19.46 -6.40 -15.32
C GLU A 123 18.69 -7.69 -15.46
N GLY A 124 18.61 -8.23 -16.67
CA GLY A 124 17.85 -9.45 -16.94
C GLY A 124 16.33 -9.27 -16.93
N PHE A 125 15.85 -8.03 -16.78
CA PHE A 125 14.45 -7.67 -16.90
C PHE A 125 14.20 -6.93 -18.21
N SER A 126 13.19 -7.36 -18.95
CA SER A 126 12.72 -6.66 -20.15
C SER A 126 11.21 -6.75 -20.19
N GLY A 127 10.54 -5.62 -20.18
CA GLY A 127 9.08 -5.58 -20.21
C GLY A 127 8.54 -4.33 -19.53
N PRO A 128 7.21 -4.17 -19.54
CA PRO A 128 6.54 -3.15 -18.74
C PRO A 128 6.83 -3.35 -17.25
N PHE A 129 7.11 -2.27 -16.55
CA PHE A 129 7.21 -2.25 -15.09
C PHE A 129 6.37 -1.09 -14.56
N VAL A 130 5.15 -1.39 -14.13
CA VAL A 130 4.19 -0.41 -13.60
C VAL A 130 4.18 -0.58 -12.09
N THR A 131 4.93 0.28 -11.40
CA THR A 131 5.31 0.08 -10.00
C THR A 131 4.18 0.40 -9.04
N HIS A 132 4.07 -0.33 -7.94
CA HIS A 132 3.14 -0.07 -6.85
C HIS A 132 3.89 -0.34 -5.53
N GLY A 133 3.33 -1.14 -4.61
CA GLY A 133 4.04 -1.49 -3.38
C GLY A 133 5.33 -2.32 -3.56
N ILE A 134 6.27 -2.14 -2.65
CA ILE A 134 7.56 -2.85 -2.60
C ILE A 134 7.89 -3.28 -1.17
N ASP A 135 8.75 -4.29 -1.01
CA ASP A 135 9.47 -4.45 0.25
C ASP A 135 10.87 -4.99 0.00
N ILE A 136 11.75 -4.79 0.97
CA ILE A 136 13.15 -5.17 0.91
C ILE A 136 13.55 -6.03 2.10
N ILE A 137 14.48 -6.95 1.87
CA ILE A 137 15.07 -7.78 2.93
C ILE A 137 16.54 -8.06 2.62
N ASP A 138 17.40 -8.04 3.63
CA ASP A 138 18.82 -8.41 3.48
C ASP A 138 18.97 -9.81 2.88
N ASP A 139 20.00 -9.97 2.04
CA ASP A 139 20.44 -11.29 1.59
C ASP A 139 21.16 -12.01 2.74
N PRO A 140 20.58 -13.09 3.30
CA PRO A 140 21.16 -13.80 4.44
C PRO A 140 22.49 -14.50 4.10
N LYS A 141 22.88 -14.56 2.81
CA LYS A 141 24.17 -15.09 2.37
C LYS A 141 25.30 -14.05 2.44
N THR A 142 24.98 -12.80 2.75
CA THR A 142 25.93 -11.70 2.88
C THR A 142 25.82 -11.04 4.26
N GLU A 143 26.79 -10.20 4.61
CA GLU A 143 26.64 -9.35 5.80
C GLU A 143 25.48 -8.35 5.61
N PRO A 144 24.73 -8.00 6.67
CA PRO A 144 23.67 -7.00 6.58
C PRO A 144 24.18 -5.69 5.95
N GLY A 145 23.38 -5.10 5.06
CA GLY A 145 23.78 -3.88 4.34
C GLY A 145 24.73 -4.10 3.17
N LYS A 146 25.02 -5.35 2.76
CA LYS A 146 25.81 -5.64 1.55
C LYS A 146 24.98 -5.95 0.32
N ALA A 147 23.90 -6.71 0.48
CA ALA A 147 22.98 -7.03 -0.59
C ALA A 147 21.58 -7.27 -0.05
N ILE A 148 20.57 -7.00 -0.88
CA ILE A 148 19.16 -7.14 -0.55
C ILE A 148 18.42 -7.86 -1.68
N PHE A 149 17.30 -8.47 -1.31
CA PHE A 149 16.22 -8.80 -2.23
C PHE A 149 15.18 -7.66 -2.21
N ILE A 150 14.65 -7.34 -3.38
CA ILE A 150 13.60 -6.34 -3.58
C ILE A 150 12.42 -7.06 -4.21
N PHE A 151 11.28 -7.05 -3.52
CA PHE A 151 10.00 -7.54 -4.03
C PHE A 151 9.19 -6.34 -4.52
N ALA A 152 8.61 -6.42 -5.70
CA ALA A 152 7.87 -5.31 -6.27
C ALA A 152 6.59 -5.76 -6.97
N VAL A 153 5.49 -5.09 -6.69
CA VAL A 153 4.26 -5.25 -7.46
C VAL A 153 4.46 -4.65 -8.85
N ASN A 154 4.04 -5.39 -9.89
CA ASN A 154 4.07 -4.94 -11.28
C ASN A 154 2.70 -5.14 -11.94
N HIS A 155 2.08 -4.04 -12.36
CA HIS A 155 0.77 -4.03 -13.04
C HIS A 155 0.88 -4.01 -14.57
N ARG A 156 1.58 -4.98 -15.14
CA ARG A 156 1.75 -5.07 -16.60
C ARG A 156 0.41 -5.27 -17.34
N PRO A 157 0.28 -4.76 -18.58
CA PRO A 157 -0.84 -5.09 -19.44
C PRO A 157 -0.96 -6.59 -19.69
N ASN A 158 -2.20 -7.07 -19.80
CA ASN A 158 -2.47 -8.43 -20.26
C ASN A 158 -2.51 -8.47 -21.78
N GLU A 159 -1.72 -9.35 -22.39
CA GLU A 159 -1.63 -9.51 -23.84
C GLU A 159 -2.71 -10.44 -24.42
N ALA A 160 -3.54 -11.05 -23.57
CA ALA A 160 -4.62 -11.93 -24.00
C ALA A 160 -5.60 -11.20 -24.93
N GLN A 161 -5.92 -11.82 -26.07
CA GLN A 161 -6.88 -11.30 -27.06
C GLN A 161 -8.34 -11.58 -26.67
N ASP A 162 -8.58 -12.18 -25.50
CA ASP A 162 -9.92 -12.45 -24.97
C ASP A 162 -10.46 -11.20 -24.27
N GLN A 163 -11.61 -10.71 -24.72
CA GLN A 163 -12.28 -9.55 -24.13
C GLN A 163 -12.78 -9.80 -22.69
N LEU A 164 -12.90 -11.05 -22.27
CA LEU A 164 -13.26 -11.43 -20.91
C LEU A 164 -12.04 -11.57 -19.99
N ALA A 165 -10.82 -11.57 -20.53
CA ALA A 165 -9.62 -11.62 -19.72
C ALA A 165 -9.45 -10.29 -18.94
N PRO A 166 -8.90 -10.35 -17.71
CA PRO A 166 -8.50 -9.15 -17.01
C PRO A 166 -7.56 -8.29 -17.86
N LYS A 167 -7.78 -6.97 -17.90
CA LYS A 167 -6.93 -6.03 -18.66
C LYS A 167 -5.49 -5.99 -18.18
N ALA A 168 -5.27 -6.20 -16.88
CA ALA A 168 -3.96 -6.24 -16.25
C ALA A 168 -3.57 -7.68 -15.90
N ASP A 169 -2.29 -7.99 -16.07
CA ASP A 169 -1.68 -9.24 -15.64
C ASP A 169 -0.72 -8.97 -14.48
N SER A 170 -1.27 -8.57 -13.35
CA SER A 170 -0.49 -8.15 -12.18
C SER A 170 0.34 -9.31 -11.62
N VAL A 171 1.61 -9.05 -11.35
CA VAL A 171 2.60 -10.03 -10.87
C VAL A 171 3.49 -9.40 -9.79
N ILE A 172 4.33 -10.24 -9.17
CA ILE A 172 5.37 -9.80 -8.24
C ILE A 172 6.74 -10.04 -8.89
N GLU A 173 7.56 -9.00 -9.00
CA GLU A 173 8.91 -9.08 -9.51
C GLU A 173 9.91 -9.17 -8.36
N LEU A 174 10.81 -10.15 -8.41
CA LEU A 174 11.90 -10.30 -7.47
C LEU A 174 13.21 -9.85 -8.10
N PHE A 175 13.89 -8.92 -7.45
CA PHE A 175 15.23 -8.47 -7.81
C PHE A 175 16.22 -8.73 -6.68
N HIS A 176 17.51 -8.79 -7.03
CA HIS A 176 18.63 -8.79 -6.10
C HIS A 176 19.54 -7.61 -6.40
N HIS A 177 19.90 -6.87 -5.36
CA HIS A 177 20.69 -5.65 -5.47
C HIS A 177 21.85 -5.69 -4.49
N THR A 178 23.07 -5.43 -4.99
CA THR A 178 24.24 -5.20 -4.14
C THR A 178 24.31 -3.72 -3.81
N ILE A 179 24.37 -3.38 -2.52
CA ILE A 179 24.36 -2.00 -2.05
C ILE A 179 25.54 -1.23 -2.67
N GLY A 180 25.22 -0.09 -3.28
CA GLY A 180 26.18 0.78 -3.99
C GLY A 180 26.38 0.46 -5.47
N ALA A 181 25.81 -0.64 -5.98
CA ALA A 181 25.79 -0.93 -7.41
C ALA A 181 24.81 -0.02 -8.17
N ASP A 182 24.95 0.03 -9.49
CA ASP A 182 24.05 0.79 -10.37
C ASP A 182 22.83 -0.03 -10.82
N THR A 183 22.79 -1.32 -10.46
CA THR A 183 21.85 -2.28 -11.03
C THR A 183 21.09 -3.08 -9.97
N ALA A 184 19.88 -3.48 -10.33
CA ALA A 184 19.13 -4.53 -9.65
C ALA A 184 18.92 -5.67 -10.64
N ARG A 185 19.41 -6.87 -10.30
CA ARG A 185 19.32 -8.04 -11.17
C ARG A 185 18.01 -8.76 -10.92
N HIS A 186 17.20 -8.92 -11.95
CA HIS A 186 15.97 -9.72 -11.88
C HIS A 186 16.31 -11.17 -11.58
N ILE A 187 15.55 -11.73 -10.65
CA ILE A 187 15.63 -13.12 -10.23
C ILE A 187 14.52 -13.90 -10.90
N ARG A 188 13.27 -13.43 -10.76
CA ARG A 188 12.08 -14.14 -11.20
C ARG A 188 10.84 -13.26 -11.10
N THR A 189 9.86 -13.55 -11.96
CA THR A 189 8.48 -13.08 -11.85
C THR A 189 7.63 -14.16 -11.17
N ILE A 190 6.87 -13.78 -10.14
CA ILE A 190 6.02 -14.66 -9.34
C ILE A 190 4.55 -14.34 -9.63
N LYS A 191 3.80 -15.38 -10.00
CA LYS A 191 2.38 -15.30 -10.33
C LYS A 191 1.61 -16.44 -9.68
N HIS A 192 0.39 -16.15 -9.21
CA HIS A 192 -0.51 -17.14 -8.63
C HIS A 192 -1.96 -16.67 -8.73
N ASP A 193 -2.93 -17.59 -8.85
CA ASP A 193 -4.38 -17.26 -9.00
C ASP A 193 -4.99 -16.48 -7.81
N LEU A 194 -4.30 -16.52 -6.67
CA LEU A 194 -4.68 -15.76 -5.47
C LEU A 194 -4.12 -14.33 -5.49
N ILE A 195 -3.15 -14.00 -6.35
CA ILE A 195 -2.60 -12.66 -6.54
C ILE A 195 -3.41 -12.00 -7.66
N GLN A 196 -4.48 -11.32 -7.31
CA GLN A 196 -5.48 -10.83 -8.28
C GLN A 196 -5.42 -9.32 -8.49
N MET A 197 -5.30 -8.58 -7.40
CA MET A 197 -5.23 -7.12 -7.34
C MET A 197 -4.15 -6.71 -6.32
N PRO A 198 -2.89 -7.16 -6.52
CA PRO A 198 -1.83 -6.90 -5.56
C PRO A 198 -1.66 -5.40 -5.35
N ASN A 199 -1.60 -4.95 -4.10
CA ASN A 199 -1.39 -3.56 -3.77
C ASN A 199 0.00 -3.38 -3.16
N ASP A 200 0.23 -4.01 -2.01
CA ASP A 200 1.51 -3.90 -1.31
C ASP A 200 2.02 -5.25 -0.80
N ILE A 201 3.32 -5.31 -0.47
CA ILE A 201 4.08 -6.51 -0.17
C ILE A 201 4.75 -6.39 1.19
N LEU A 202 4.87 -7.51 1.91
CA LEU A 202 5.78 -7.63 3.03
C LEU A 202 6.67 -8.86 2.86
N ALA A 203 7.97 -8.65 2.62
CA ALA A 203 8.95 -9.71 2.49
C ALA A 203 9.15 -10.41 3.84
N LEU A 204 9.02 -11.73 3.82
CA LEU A 204 9.14 -12.57 5.01
C LEU A 204 10.47 -13.31 5.05
N THR A 205 10.92 -13.76 3.89
CA THR A 205 12.21 -14.40 3.61
C THR A 205 12.59 -14.07 2.15
N PRO A 206 13.79 -14.44 1.67
CA PRO A 206 14.11 -14.32 0.25
C PRO A 206 13.19 -15.11 -0.70
N THR A 207 12.36 -16.01 -0.16
CA THR A 207 11.49 -16.90 -0.95
C THR A 207 10.04 -16.95 -0.43
N SER A 208 9.63 -15.96 0.37
CA SER A 208 8.24 -15.84 0.82
C SER A 208 7.88 -14.41 1.21
N PHE A 209 6.62 -14.07 1.05
CA PHE A 209 6.08 -12.75 1.33
C PHE A 209 4.58 -12.81 1.65
N LEU A 210 4.06 -11.72 2.21
CA LEU A 210 2.63 -11.40 2.21
C LEU A 210 2.36 -10.40 1.09
N VAL A 211 1.20 -10.47 0.47
CA VAL A 211 0.73 -9.47 -0.50
C VAL A 211 -0.74 -9.18 -0.24
N THR A 212 -1.14 -7.91 -0.25
CA THR A 212 -2.55 -7.51 -0.18
C THR A 212 -3.19 -7.54 -1.54
N ASN A 213 -4.41 -8.10 -1.63
CA ASN A 213 -5.31 -7.78 -2.72
C ASN A 213 -6.27 -6.71 -2.22
N ASP A 214 -6.18 -5.51 -2.78
CA ASP A 214 -6.94 -4.36 -2.29
C ASP A 214 -8.43 -4.39 -2.64
N HIS A 215 -8.80 -5.22 -3.62
CA HIS A 215 -10.16 -5.30 -4.15
C HIS A 215 -10.49 -6.68 -4.68
N PHE A 216 -11.79 -6.96 -4.78
CA PHE A 216 -12.30 -8.16 -5.44
C PHE A 216 -12.74 -7.84 -6.88
N TYR A 217 -13.46 -6.73 -7.09
CA TYR A 217 -13.80 -6.24 -8.43
C TYR A 217 -12.67 -5.42 -9.04
N ARG A 218 -12.31 -5.75 -10.28
CA ARG A 218 -11.22 -5.08 -11.01
C ARG A 218 -11.62 -3.73 -11.60
N GLU A 219 -12.90 -3.55 -11.92
CA GLU A 219 -13.46 -2.31 -12.50
C GLU A 219 -14.99 -2.29 -12.38
N GLY A 220 -15.61 -1.19 -12.83
CA GLY A 220 -17.06 -1.05 -12.93
C GLY A 220 -17.76 -0.63 -11.64
N LEU A 221 -19.10 -0.67 -11.63
CA LEU A 221 -19.90 -0.13 -10.53
C LEU A 221 -19.63 -0.83 -9.19
N MET A 222 -19.39 -2.14 -9.21
CA MET A 222 -19.13 -2.88 -7.99
C MET A 222 -17.77 -2.51 -7.38
N ARG A 223 -16.77 -2.13 -8.18
CA ARG A 223 -15.50 -1.56 -7.68
C ARG A 223 -15.73 -0.23 -6.96
N VAL A 224 -16.57 0.64 -7.53
CA VAL A 224 -16.94 1.91 -6.86
C VAL A 224 -17.70 1.65 -5.55
N ILE A 225 -18.54 0.61 -5.50
CA ILE A 225 -19.23 0.22 -4.26
C ILE A 225 -18.23 -0.29 -3.22
N GLU A 226 -17.24 -1.10 -3.61
CA GLU A 226 -16.14 -1.49 -2.73
C GLU A 226 -15.51 -0.23 -2.11
N ASP A 227 -15.03 0.72 -2.91
CA ASP A 227 -14.32 1.91 -2.43
C ASP A 227 -15.06 2.72 -1.34
N VAL A 228 -16.40 2.81 -1.43
CA VAL A 228 -17.20 3.72 -0.56
C VAL A 228 -17.90 3.02 0.60
N TYR A 229 -18.14 1.71 0.49
CA TYR A 229 -18.91 0.96 1.47
C TYR A 229 -17.98 0.13 2.36
N SER A 230 -17.75 0.61 3.59
CA SER A 230 -16.85 -0.06 4.55
C SER A 230 -17.27 -1.49 4.95
N GLY A 231 -18.48 -1.93 4.59
CA GLY A 231 -18.92 -3.32 4.75
C GLY A 231 -18.50 -4.24 3.60
N ALA A 232 -17.87 -3.74 2.54
CA ALA A 232 -17.30 -4.51 1.44
C ALA A 232 -15.97 -5.16 1.85
N THR A 233 -16.02 -6.07 2.84
CA THR A 233 -14.84 -6.71 3.44
C THR A 233 -14.29 -7.87 2.59
N TRP A 234 -14.27 -7.68 1.28
CA TRP A 234 -13.98 -8.71 0.27
C TRP A 234 -12.50 -8.77 -0.13
N SER A 235 -11.71 -7.74 0.20
CA SER A 235 -10.26 -7.75 0.07
C SER A 235 -9.62 -8.79 0.99
N ASN A 236 -8.39 -9.15 0.69
CA ASN A 236 -7.68 -10.17 1.44
C ASN A 236 -6.16 -9.94 1.41
N THR A 237 -5.46 -10.65 2.28
CA THR A 237 -4.00 -10.72 2.27
C THR A 237 -3.60 -12.17 2.04
N ILE A 238 -2.66 -12.39 1.14
CA ILE A 238 -2.20 -13.70 0.69
C ILE A 238 -0.78 -13.92 1.20
N TYR A 239 -0.52 -15.07 1.78
CA TYR A 239 0.83 -15.58 1.97
C TYR A 239 1.27 -16.31 0.71
N VAL A 240 2.48 -16.03 0.27
CA VAL A 240 3.10 -16.66 -0.90
C VAL A 240 4.47 -17.19 -0.51
N GLU A 241 4.77 -18.40 -0.94
CA GLU A 241 6.09 -18.99 -0.90
C GLU A 241 6.44 -19.57 -2.27
N PHE A 242 7.73 -19.58 -2.60
CA PHE A 242 8.18 -20.06 -3.90
C PHE A 242 9.60 -20.63 -3.80
N GLU A 243 10.06 -21.25 -4.87
CA GLU A 243 11.45 -21.70 -5.01
C GLU A 243 12.19 -20.84 -6.05
N ILE A 244 13.48 -20.64 -5.82
CA ILE A 244 14.38 -19.98 -6.78
C ILE A 244 15.16 -21.06 -7.50
N ASP A 245 14.64 -21.49 -8.65
CA ASP A 245 15.39 -22.31 -9.61
C ASP A 245 15.93 -21.42 -10.74
N LYS A 246 17.22 -21.57 -11.06
CA LYS A 246 17.93 -20.77 -12.06
C LYS A 246 17.45 -21.03 -13.50
N THR A 247 16.72 -22.10 -13.74
CA THR A 247 16.23 -22.47 -15.08
C THR A 247 14.73 -22.29 -15.28
N GLU A 248 13.98 -22.02 -14.20
CA GLU A 248 12.53 -21.93 -14.28
C GLU A 248 12.10 -20.57 -14.85
N LYS A 249 11.40 -20.60 -15.98
CA LYS A 249 10.86 -19.41 -16.67
C LYS A 249 9.35 -19.30 -16.53
N ASP A 250 8.69 -20.36 -16.10
CA ASP A 250 7.26 -20.34 -15.79
C ASP A 250 7.05 -19.52 -14.52
N GLU A 251 6.26 -18.47 -14.60
CA GLU A 251 6.00 -17.56 -13.48
C GLU A 251 5.15 -18.18 -12.36
N THR A 252 4.50 -19.32 -12.64
CA THR A 252 3.61 -20.04 -11.71
C THR A 252 4.23 -21.30 -11.12
N ALA A 253 5.31 -21.80 -11.70
CA ALA A 253 5.94 -23.04 -11.27
C ALA A 253 6.51 -22.93 -9.85
N GLN A 254 6.23 -23.92 -8.99
CA GLN A 254 6.75 -23.96 -7.62
C GLN A 254 6.34 -22.73 -6.79
N VAL A 255 5.18 -22.12 -7.08
CA VAL A 255 4.58 -21.05 -6.27
C VAL A 255 3.42 -21.62 -5.48
N GLY A 256 3.54 -21.62 -4.15
CA GLY A 256 2.48 -21.96 -3.22
C GLY A 256 1.89 -20.71 -2.59
N ALA A 257 0.56 -20.67 -2.39
CA ALA A 257 -0.07 -19.56 -1.70
C ALA A 257 -1.30 -19.98 -0.89
N ASN A 258 -1.59 -19.23 0.18
CA ASN A 258 -2.82 -19.36 0.94
C ASN A 258 -3.34 -17.98 1.38
N VAL A 259 -4.65 -17.88 1.60
CA VAL A 259 -5.23 -16.68 2.23
C VAL A 259 -4.73 -16.59 3.67
N ALA A 260 -4.02 -15.51 3.99
CA ALA A 260 -3.49 -15.24 5.32
C ALA A 260 -4.46 -14.41 6.17
N LEU A 261 -5.24 -13.54 5.54
CA LEU A 261 -6.25 -12.69 6.19
C LEU A 261 -7.40 -12.35 5.24
N THR A 262 -8.60 -12.24 5.78
CA THR A 262 -9.80 -11.75 5.08
C THR A 262 -10.72 -11.03 6.08
N GLY A 263 -11.83 -10.46 5.62
CA GLY A 263 -12.81 -9.79 6.48
C GLY A 263 -12.48 -8.35 6.82
N LEU A 264 -11.51 -7.75 6.11
CA LEU A 264 -11.18 -6.34 6.17
C LEU A 264 -11.62 -5.65 4.87
N HIS A 265 -11.92 -4.36 4.94
CA HIS A 265 -12.25 -3.54 3.78
C HIS A 265 -10.98 -2.98 3.18
N ASN A 266 -10.81 -3.05 1.86
CA ASN A 266 -9.72 -2.43 1.12
C ASN A 266 -8.32 -2.59 1.74
N ASN A 267 -7.88 -3.85 1.92
CA ASN A 267 -6.53 -4.17 2.42
C ASN A 267 -5.48 -3.58 1.47
N ASN A 268 -4.73 -2.59 1.92
CA ASN A 268 -3.87 -1.77 1.08
C ASN A 268 -2.41 -1.92 1.53
N GLY A 269 -1.73 -0.83 1.91
CA GLY A 269 -0.39 -0.86 2.48
C GLY A 269 -0.15 -1.91 3.58
N LEU A 270 1.04 -2.50 3.53
CA LEU A 270 1.62 -3.44 4.46
C LEU A 270 2.89 -2.85 5.08
N GLY A 271 3.22 -3.28 6.29
CA GLY A 271 4.44 -2.82 6.94
C GLY A 271 4.92 -3.74 8.03
N ARG A 272 6.21 -3.61 8.38
CA ARG A 272 6.76 -4.22 9.59
C ARG A 272 6.28 -3.46 10.82
N GLY A 273 5.86 -4.21 11.83
CA GLY A 273 5.54 -3.65 13.13
C GLY A 273 6.76 -3.39 13.99
N ARG A 274 6.50 -3.29 15.29
CA ARG A 274 7.49 -3.05 16.36
C ARG A 274 8.43 -4.24 16.56
N THR A 275 7.98 -5.44 16.19
CA THR A 275 8.73 -6.69 16.32
C THR A 275 8.77 -7.44 14.99
N PRO A 276 9.71 -8.39 14.79
CA PRO A 276 9.81 -9.14 13.54
C PRO A 276 8.55 -9.95 13.16
N GLU A 277 7.75 -10.35 14.16
CA GLU A 277 6.50 -11.10 13.98
C GLU A 277 5.25 -10.23 13.91
N GLU A 278 5.37 -8.92 14.11
CA GLU A 278 4.26 -7.99 13.99
C GLU A 278 4.16 -7.47 12.56
N VAL A 279 2.96 -7.60 12.00
CA VAL A 279 2.60 -7.10 10.68
C VAL A 279 1.60 -5.96 10.88
N VAL A 280 1.80 -4.87 10.16
CA VAL A 280 0.88 -3.74 10.12
C VAL A 280 0.19 -3.74 8.77
N LEU A 281 -1.12 -3.58 8.78
CA LEU A 281 -1.93 -3.52 7.58
C LEU A 281 -2.82 -2.29 7.62
N VAL A 282 -2.97 -1.64 6.49
CA VAL A 282 -3.86 -0.50 6.34
C VAL A 282 -5.11 -0.92 5.57
N SER A 283 -6.27 -0.45 6.04
CA SER A 283 -7.48 -0.34 5.25
C SER A 283 -7.55 1.09 4.71
N ALA A 284 -7.17 1.29 3.45
CA ALA A 284 -6.94 2.64 2.93
C ALA A 284 -8.23 3.46 2.88
N ALA A 285 -9.28 2.91 2.26
CA ALA A 285 -10.57 3.57 2.17
C ALA A 285 -11.34 3.67 3.49
N SER A 286 -11.01 2.86 4.51
CA SER A 286 -11.60 2.99 5.86
C SER A 286 -10.76 3.83 6.82
N GLY A 287 -9.53 4.24 6.48
CA GLY A 287 -8.65 4.91 7.43
C GLY A 287 -8.37 4.09 8.68
N GLU A 288 -8.19 2.77 8.54
CA GLU A 288 -7.94 1.88 9.67
C GLU A 288 -6.55 1.26 9.57
N VAL A 289 -5.89 1.12 10.71
CA VAL A 289 -4.63 0.39 10.83
C VAL A 289 -4.88 -0.82 11.71
N TYR A 290 -4.46 -1.98 11.25
CA TYR A 290 -4.55 -3.22 11.98
C TYR A 290 -3.15 -3.70 12.33
N PHE A 291 -2.98 -4.05 13.60
CA PHE A 291 -1.77 -4.72 14.09
C PHE A 291 -2.08 -6.20 14.17
N ALA A 292 -1.25 -7.01 13.53
CA ALA A 292 -1.46 -8.44 13.42
C ALA A 292 -0.21 -9.22 13.81
N LYS A 293 -0.43 -10.37 14.43
CA LYS A 293 0.63 -11.35 14.67
C LYS A 293 0.68 -12.35 13.53
N LEU A 294 1.88 -12.53 12.96
CA LEU A 294 2.13 -13.58 11.97
C LEU A 294 2.22 -14.95 12.64
N LYS A 295 1.38 -15.89 12.20
CA LYS A 295 1.42 -17.31 12.60
C LYS A 295 1.85 -18.15 11.40
N ARG A 296 2.95 -18.90 11.55
CA ARG A 296 3.44 -19.81 10.52
C ARG A 296 3.21 -21.26 10.92
N THR A 297 2.68 -22.04 9.99
CA THR A 297 2.63 -23.51 10.03
C THR A 297 3.39 -24.02 8.80
N ALA A 298 3.76 -25.30 8.74
CA ALA A 298 4.49 -25.83 7.58
C ALA A 298 3.74 -25.56 6.26
N GLY A 299 4.31 -24.70 5.41
CA GLY A 299 3.78 -24.30 4.10
C GLY A 299 2.59 -23.33 4.13
N GLN A 300 2.27 -22.73 5.29
CA GLN A 300 1.12 -21.81 5.42
C GLN A 300 1.42 -20.69 6.40
N ALA A 301 0.85 -19.50 6.15
CA ALA A 301 0.83 -18.44 7.14
C ALA A 301 -0.55 -17.79 7.28
N THR A 302 -0.89 -17.37 8.49
CA THR A 302 -2.09 -16.60 8.80
C THR A 302 -1.75 -15.39 9.64
N LEU A 303 -2.61 -14.38 9.58
CA LEU A 303 -2.52 -13.17 10.40
C LEU A 303 -3.65 -13.17 11.42
N GLU A 304 -3.29 -12.98 12.69
CA GLU A 304 -4.24 -12.76 13.77
C GLU A 304 -4.22 -11.29 14.16
N ILE A 305 -5.32 -10.57 13.93
CA ILE A 305 -5.44 -9.17 14.38
C ILE A 305 -5.40 -9.12 15.90
N THR A 306 -4.47 -8.35 16.44
CA THR A 306 -4.28 -8.17 17.88
C THR A 306 -4.73 -6.80 18.37
N ASP A 307 -4.70 -5.78 17.50
CA ASP A 307 -5.10 -4.42 17.84
C ASP A 307 -5.50 -3.61 16.59
N GLN A 308 -6.15 -2.47 16.79
CA GLN A 308 -6.62 -1.60 15.72
C GLN A 308 -6.54 -0.12 16.11
N PHE A 309 -6.16 0.71 15.15
CA PHE A 309 -6.26 2.16 15.21
C PHE A 309 -7.17 2.70 14.09
N GLN A 310 -7.85 3.81 14.34
CA GLN A 310 -8.67 4.51 13.35
C GLN A 310 -8.19 5.95 13.19
N ALA A 311 -7.86 6.31 11.96
CA ALA A 311 -7.55 7.66 11.53
C ALA A 311 -8.77 8.32 10.87
N ASP A 312 -8.72 9.65 10.79
CA ASP A 312 -9.76 10.45 10.14
C ASP A 312 -9.43 10.79 8.66
N SER A 313 -8.49 10.09 8.04
CA SER A 313 -8.14 10.22 6.62
C SER A 313 -8.05 8.85 5.97
N THR A 314 -7.98 8.79 4.64
CA THR A 314 -7.44 7.59 4.02
C THR A 314 -6.00 7.38 4.52
N LEU A 315 -5.51 6.15 4.43
CA LEU A 315 -4.17 5.79 4.86
C LEU A 315 -3.51 4.92 3.80
N ASP A 316 -2.19 4.91 3.77
CA ASP A 316 -1.40 3.99 2.94
C ASP A 316 0.03 3.81 3.48
N ASN A 317 0.72 2.78 2.97
CA ASN A 317 2.15 2.48 3.15
C ASN A 317 2.67 2.71 4.59
N PRO A 318 2.15 1.95 5.58
CA PRO A 318 2.45 2.16 6.99
C PRO A 318 3.92 1.83 7.31
N SER A 319 4.63 2.77 7.93
CA SER A 319 6.03 2.58 8.32
C SER A 319 6.24 2.74 9.82
N TYR A 320 7.05 1.89 10.44
CA TYR A 320 7.47 2.08 11.83
C TYR A 320 8.81 2.82 11.90
N PHE A 321 8.77 4.04 12.45
CA PHE A 321 9.96 4.84 12.72
C PHE A 321 10.54 4.48 14.09
N VAL A 322 11.83 4.16 14.11
CA VAL A 322 12.61 3.95 15.34
C VAL A 322 13.47 5.18 15.58
N ASP A 323 13.26 5.85 16.71
CA ASP A 323 14.07 6.99 17.12
C ASP A 323 15.48 6.53 17.55
N PRO A 324 16.55 6.88 16.81
CA PRO A 324 17.90 6.48 17.18
C PRO A 324 18.43 7.19 18.45
N TYR A 325 17.72 8.22 18.93
CA TYR A 325 18.04 8.97 20.15
C TYR A 325 17.12 8.62 21.33
N ALA A 326 16.26 7.60 21.15
CA ALA A 326 15.37 7.13 22.19
C ALA A 326 16.15 6.79 23.47
N ASN A 327 15.62 7.25 24.60
CA ASN A 327 16.16 7.04 25.93
C ASN A 327 15.02 6.94 26.94
N ARG A 328 15.36 6.76 28.23
CA ARG A 328 14.36 6.55 29.29
C ARG A 328 13.36 7.70 29.47
N THR A 329 13.67 8.90 29.01
CA THR A 329 12.86 10.11 29.22
C THR A 329 12.27 10.68 27.94
N PHE A 330 12.66 10.14 26.79
CA PHE A 330 12.18 10.59 25.48
C PHE A 330 12.34 9.48 24.46
N ASP A 331 11.26 9.15 23.77
CA ASP A 331 11.23 8.21 22.66
C ASP A 331 10.27 8.75 21.60
N ALA A 332 10.82 9.16 20.45
CA ALA A 332 10.02 9.62 19.33
C ALA A 332 9.57 8.49 18.38
N SER A 333 9.82 7.22 18.72
CA SER A 333 9.43 6.08 17.88
C SER A 333 7.90 5.99 17.74
N GLY A 334 7.44 5.51 16.59
CA GLY A 334 6.02 5.46 16.29
C GLY A 334 5.74 5.08 14.84
N PHE A 335 4.48 4.79 14.55
CA PHE A 335 4.04 4.56 13.18
C PHE A 335 3.85 5.89 12.46
N VAL A 336 4.46 6.01 11.29
CA VAL A 336 4.22 7.08 10.33
C VAL A 336 3.25 6.53 9.30
N LEU A 337 2.07 7.13 9.23
CA LEU A 337 0.98 6.70 8.37
C LEU A 337 0.63 7.87 7.46
N ALA A 338 0.90 7.72 6.16
CA ALA A 338 0.53 8.73 5.18
C ALA A 338 -0.86 8.42 4.62
N GLY A 339 -1.51 9.41 3.99
CA GLY A 339 -2.72 9.19 3.22
C GLY A 339 -3.27 10.49 2.67
N LEU A 340 -4.43 10.45 2.02
CA LEU A 340 -4.96 11.62 1.34
C LEU A 340 -5.80 12.47 2.29
N SER A 341 -5.45 13.76 2.36
CA SER A 341 -6.27 14.75 3.05
C SER A 341 -7.66 14.88 2.43
N LYS A 342 -7.80 14.68 1.11
CA LYS A 342 -9.08 14.73 0.39
C LYS A 342 -9.18 13.60 -0.63
N GLY A 343 -9.24 12.37 -0.12
CA GLY A 343 -9.39 11.17 -0.96
C GLY A 343 -10.57 11.23 -1.94
N VAL A 344 -11.62 12.02 -1.65
CA VAL A 344 -12.75 12.25 -2.58
C VAL A 344 -12.33 12.76 -3.96
N ASN A 345 -11.19 13.45 -4.07
CA ASN A 345 -10.71 13.98 -5.34
C ASN A 345 -9.93 12.96 -6.18
N LEU A 346 -9.47 11.86 -5.58
CA LEU A 346 -8.51 10.93 -6.19
C LEU A 346 -9.00 10.40 -7.55
N ALA A 347 -10.25 9.95 -7.63
CA ALA A 347 -10.79 9.38 -8.88
C ALA A 347 -10.85 10.38 -10.05
N HIS A 348 -10.96 11.68 -9.74
CA HIS A 348 -10.90 12.74 -10.74
C HIS A 348 -9.44 13.10 -11.07
N ASN A 349 -8.65 13.35 -10.03
CA ASN A 349 -7.28 13.83 -10.13
C ASN A 349 -6.34 12.81 -10.76
N SER A 350 -6.58 11.52 -10.55
CA SER A 350 -5.78 10.43 -11.12
C SER A 350 -5.78 10.41 -12.66
N LYS A 351 -6.69 11.15 -13.32
CA LYS A 351 -6.75 11.29 -14.78
C LYS A 351 -6.07 12.56 -15.31
N LEU A 352 -5.51 13.38 -14.43
CA LEU A 352 -4.96 14.69 -14.75
C LEU A 352 -3.51 14.78 -14.26
N VAL A 353 -2.57 14.88 -15.19
CA VAL A 353 -1.13 14.93 -14.90
C VAL A 353 -0.75 16.08 -13.95
N ASP A 354 -1.42 17.23 -14.09
CA ASP A 354 -1.13 18.43 -13.29
C ASP A 354 -1.97 18.55 -12.00
N ALA A 355 -2.86 17.58 -11.74
CA ALA A 355 -3.68 17.62 -10.53
C ALA A 355 -2.85 17.37 -9.27
N ARG A 356 -3.38 17.83 -8.14
CA ARG A 356 -2.69 17.73 -6.85
C ARG A 356 -3.61 17.15 -5.80
N ASP A 357 -3.10 16.13 -5.14
CA ASP A 357 -3.72 15.54 -3.97
C ASP A 357 -2.92 15.94 -2.73
N GLY A 358 -3.60 16.59 -1.78
CA GLY A 358 -2.99 16.91 -0.50
C GLY A 358 -2.87 15.64 0.33
N VAL A 359 -1.73 15.46 0.99
CA VAL A 359 -1.43 14.34 1.90
C VAL A 359 -1.65 14.77 3.35
N MET A 360 -2.01 13.85 4.22
CA MET A 360 -2.09 13.98 5.67
C MET A 360 -1.20 12.90 6.29
N VAL A 361 -0.45 13.23 7.34
CA VAL A 361 0.47 12.29 7.99
C VAL A 361 0.11 12.12 9.46
N TRP A 362 -0.08 10.88 9.89
CA TRP A 362 -0.28 10.54 11.29
C TRP A 362 1.01 10.00 11.87
N HIS A 363 1.36 10.46 13.06
CA HIS A 363 2.41 9.86 13.85
C HIS A 363 1.79 9.23 15.11
N LEU A 364 1.64 7.91 15.07
CA LEU A 364 1.03 7.15 16.14
C LEU A 364 2.12 6.62 17.08
N GLN A 365 2.15 7.17 18.30
CA GLN A 365 3.12 6.81 19.33
C GLN A 365 2.45 6.12 20.53
N ASP A 366 3.12 5.11 21.09
CA ASP A 366 2.73 4.53 22.37
C ASP A 366 3.33 5.34 23.52
N ARG A 367 2.52 6.21 24.12
CA ARG A 367 2.91 7.01 25.30
C ARG A 367 2.48 6.40 26.62
N SER A 368 2.17 5.10 26.65
CA SER A 368 1.72 4.43 27.87
C SER A 368 2.78 4.39 28.99
N GLN A 369 4.05 4.68 28.69
CA GLN A 369 5.15 4.77 29.65
C GLN A 369 5.41 6.20 30.20
N ASP A 370 4.83 7.25 29.61
CA ASP A 370 4.91 8.64 30.11
C ASP A 370 4.07 8.86 31.40
N LYS A 371 3.57 7.77 32.01
CA LYS A 371 2.72 7.76 33.20
C LYS A 371 3.47 8.16 34.47
N THR A 372 3.82 9.43 34.55
CA THR A 372 3.92 10.14 35.83
C THR A 372 2.73 11.10 35.94
N GLU A 373 1.83 10.74 36.87
CA GLU A 373 0.70 11.53 37.42
C GLU A 373 -0.21 12.31 36.44
N GLY A 374 -1.31 11.66 36.02
CA GLY A 374 -2.49 12.31 35.44
C GLY A 374 -3.72 11.42 35.64
N SER A 375 -4.91 12.01 35.84
CA SER A 375 -6.13 11.26 36.14
C SER A 375 -6.57 10.39 34.93
N LYS A 376 -7.14 9.22 35.23
CA LYS A 376 -7.53 8.17 34.26
C LYS A 376 -8.49 8.62 33.14
N GLU A 377 -9.09 9.80 33.22
CA GLU A 377 -10.03 10.32 32.21
C GLU A 377 -9.37 11.22 31.14
N GLU A 378 -8.17 11.74 31.35
CA GLU A 378 -7.46 12.59 30.36
C GLU A 378 -6.45 11.83 29.46
N LEU A 379 -6.25 10.54 29.71
CA LEU A 379 -5.06 9.80 29.25
C LEU A 379 -5.25 8.81 28.09
N MET A 380 -6.43 8.72 27.46
CA MET A 380 -6.66 7.79 26.33
C MET A 380 -6.60 8.41 24.93
N ASN A 381 -6.44 9.72 24.76
CA ASN A 381 -6.74 10.39 23.47
C ASN A 381 -5.69 11.39 22.92
N ARG A 382 -4.41 11.32 23.30
CA ARG A 382 -3.40 12.22 22.68
C ARG A 382 -2.80 11.62 21.41
N GLN A 383 -3.56 11.74 20.31
CA GLN A 383 -3.07 11.60 18.94
C GLN A 383 -2.35 12.90 18.54
N THR A 384 -1.18 12.81 17.91
CA THR A 384 -0.55 13.97 17.29
C THR A 384 -0.65 13.79 15.78
N GLU A 385 -1.62 14.46 15.17
CA GLU A 385 -1.70 14.65 13.72
C GLU A 385 -0.54 15.57 13.31
N TYR A 386 0.25 15.17 12.32
CA TYR A 386 1.27 16.03 11.74
C TYR A 386 0.78 16.46 10.36
N GLY A 387 0.77 17.76 10.08
CA GLY A 387 0.96 18.20 8.68
C GLY A 387 -0.06 17.73 7.64
N VAL A 388 -0.99 18.60 7.20
CA VAL A 388 -1.51 18.45 5.83
C VAL A 388 -0.44 18.96 4.87
N LEU A 389 0.18 18.06 4.12
CA LEU A 389 1.18 18.34 3.09
C LEU A 389 0.46 18.62 1.76
N ARG A 390 0.64 19.81 1.20
CA ARG A 390 0.27 20.09 -0.20
C ARG A 390 1.54 20.27 -1.00
N THR A 391 1.94 19.23 -1.71
CA THR A 391 3.07 19.34 -2.62
C THR A 391 2.60 19.93 -3.95
N LYS A 392 3.10 21.12 -4.23
CA LYS A 392 3.30 21.62 -5.59
C LYS A 392 4.65 21.07 -6.02
N PHE A 393 4.67 20.04 -6.85
CA PHE A 393 5.85 19.79 -7.65
C PHE A 393 5.75 20.73 -8.85
N GLU A 394 6.40 21.89 -8.76
CA GLU A 394 6.94 22.47 -9.99
C GLU A 394 8.08 21.55 -10.38
N GLN A 395 7.91 20.83 -11.49
CA GLN A 395 9.00 20.19 -12.20
C GLN A 395 9.64 21.20 -13.15
#